data_AF-A0A0C9S7G1-F1
#
_entry.id   AF-A0A0C9S7G1-F1
#
_cell.length_a   1.000
_cell.length_b   1.000
_cell.length_c   1.000
_cell.angle_alpha   90.00
_cell.angle_beta   90.00
_cell.angle_gamma   90.00
#
_symmetry.space_group_name_H-M   'P 1'
#
loop_
_entity.id
_entity.type
_entity.pdbx_description
1 polymer ?
#
loop_
_entity_poly.entity_id
_entity_poly.type
_entity_poly.pdbx_seq_one_letter_code
_entity_poly.pdbx_strand_id
1 'polypeptide(L)'
;MAEMDEQKNTPMAEAQQGLGSLLCSEERDFLIRNNGDQVAVSELVGKTVCLYFSAHWCRPCRGVTPELIQFYNELKRRGEELEIVFISRDRDEASFQEYFGSMPWLALPFGDKTGKDLSRYFQIEGIPTLIVLGPDGKTLQTEGVELIMEHGVSIYPFTKERLDELKAQDEARRAAQTLESLITSEERDFVITHDSGRVPVSELTGKTVGLYFSAHWCPPCRRFTPMLA
;
A
#
# COMPACT_ATOMS: atom_id res chain seq x y z
N MET A 1 -49.91 -6.27 -14.63
CA MET A 1 -48.79 -6.46 -15.57
C MET A 1 -48.07 -5.13 -15.65
N ALA A 2 -46.75 -5.14 -15.45
CA ALA A 2 -45.83 -4.00 -15.28
C ALA A 2 -45.78 -3.35 -13.87
N GLU A 3 -45.25 -4.10 -12.91
CA GLU A 3 -44.28 -3.55 -11.94
C GLU A 3 -42.98 -4.28 -12.21
N MET A 4 -41.89 -3.55 -12.46
CA MET A 4 -40.46 -3.95 -12.38
C MET A 4 -39.64 -3.03 -13.31
N ASP A 5 -39.02 -1.98 -12.75
CA ASP A 5 -37.62 -1.57 -13.04
C ASP A 5 -37.27 -0.19 -12.41
N GLU A 6 -37.26 -0.07 -11.08
CA GLU A 6 -36.86 1.20 -10.42
C GLU A 6 -35.90 1.02 -9.24
N GLN A 7 -35.10 -0.06 -9.22
CA GLN A 7 -34.20 -0.34 -8.08
C GLN A 7 -32.75 -0.72 -8.45
N LYS A 8 -32.32 -0.49 -9.70
CA LYS A 8 -30.92 -0.73 -10.11
C LYS A 8 -30.04 0.52 -10.23
N ASN A 9 -30.58 1.73 -10.03
CA ASN A 9 -29.87 2.96 -10.40
C ASN A 9 -29.30 3.80 -9.23
N THR A 10 -29.61 3.46 -7.98
CA THR A 10 -29.24 4.26 -6.80
C THR A 10 -27.74 4.24 -6.44
N PRO A 11 -27.04 3.08 -6.41
CA PRO A 11 -25.64 3.03 -5.97
C PRO A 11 -24.67 3.71 -6.96
N MET A 12 -24.96 3.63 -8.25
CA MET A 12 -24.11 4.17 -9.31
C MET A 12 -24.17 5.70 -9.36
N ALA A 13 -25.34 6.28 -9.10
CA ALA A 13 -25.52 7.73 -9.00
C ALA A 13 -24.80 8.29 -7.76
N GLU A 14 -24.89 7.62 -6.61
CA GLU A 14 -24.18 8.02 -5.39
C GLU A 14 -22.65 7.90 -5.53
N ALA A 15 -22.16 6.82 -6.14
CA ALA A 15 -20.73 6.62 -6.41
C ALA A 15 -20.16 7.70 -7.35
N GLN A 16 -20.90 8.02 -8.41
CA GLN A 16 -20.54 9.07 -9.36
C GLN A 16 -20.59 10.45 -8.72
N GLN A 17 -21.55 10.70 -7.82
CA GLN A 17 -21.61 11.92 -7.03
C GLN A 17 -20.43 12.01 -6.04
N GLY A 18 -20.04 10.89 -5.40
CA GLY A 18 -18.91 10.82 -4.48
C GLY A 18 -17.56 11.10 -5.17
N LEU A 19 -17.19 10.28 -6.16
CA LEU A 19 -15.93 10.47 -6.90
C LEU A 19 -15.90 11.78 -7.69
N GLY A 20 -17.01 12.17 -8.31
CA GLY A 20 -17.12 13.45 -9.00
C GLY A 20 -16.90 14.64 -8.07
N SER A 21 -17.44 14.60 -6.85
CA SER A 21 -17.23 15.67 -5.86
C SER A 21 -15.78 15.80 -5.37
N LEU A 22 -15.01 14.71 -5.45
CA LEU A 22 -13.61 14.67 -5.00
C LEU A 22 -12.63 14.99 -6.12
N LEU A 23 -12.90 14.50 -7.34
CA LEU A 23 -11.96 14.50 -8.45
C LEU A 23 -12.38 15.39 -9.61
N CYS A 24 -13.53 16.06 -9.58
CA CYS A 24 -13.87 17.09 -10.55
C CYS A 24 -13.74 18.49 -9.94
N SER A 25 -13.60 19.49 -10.80
CA SER A 25 -13.77 20.90 -10.48
C SER A 25 -14.83 21.51 -11.42
N GLU A 26 -15.22 22.77 -11.20
CA GLU A 26 -16.16 23.47 -12.10
C GLU A 26 -15.69 23.49 -13.56
N GLU A 27 -14.38 23.39 -13.80
CA GLU A 27 -13.75 23.52 -15.11
C GLU A 27 -13.13 22.21 -15.63
N ARG A 28 -13.11 21.13 -14.83
CA ARG A 28 -12.42 19.88 -15.19
C ARG A 28 -13.13 18.64 -14.66
N ASP A 29 -13.39 17.70 -15.57
CA ASP A 29 -13.96 16.38 -15.32
C ASP A 29 -13.07 15.22 -15.79
N PHE A 30 -11.81 15.49 -16.12
CA PHE A 30 -10.85 14.50 -16.63
C PHE A 30 -9.57 14.38 -15.79
N LEU A 31 -8.93 13.22 -15.84
CA LEU A 31 -7.59 12.95 -15.36
C LEU A 31 -6.65 12.78 -16.56
N ILE A 32 -5.34 12.77 -16.31
CA ILE A 32 -4.33 12.59 -17.38
C ILE A 32 -3.56 11.27 -17.21
N ARG A 33 -3.23 10.64 -18.33
CA ARG A 33 -2.22 9.57 -18.41
C ARG A 33 -0.83 10.16 -18.61
N ASN A 34 0.21 9.35 -18.38
CA ASN A 34 1.60 9.75 -18.55
C ASN A 34 2.01 10.05 -20.01
N ASN A 35 1.16 9.69 -20.98
CA ASN A 35 1.31 10.05 -22.39
C ASN A 35 0.54 11.33 -22.78
N GLY A 36 -0.13 11.98 -21.82
CA GLY A 36 -0.94 13.18 -22.02
C GLY A 36 -2.41 12.93 -22.37
N ASP A 37 -2.83 11.67 -22.56
CA ASP A 37 -4.23 11.36 -22.86
C ASP A 37 -5.14 11.71 -21.69
N GLN A 38 -6.30 12.26 -22.00
CA GLN A 38 -7.33 12.57 -21.02
C GLN A 38 -8.27 11.39 -20.81
N VAL A 39 -8.66 11.14 -19.57
CA VAL A 39 -9.58 10.07 -19.15
C VAL A 39 -10.68 10.70 -18.32
N ALA A 40 -11.94 10.48 -18.66
CA ALA A 40 -13.04 11.07 -17.91
C ALA A 40 -13.13 10.47 -16.50
N VAL A 41 -13.38 11.27 -15.47
CA VAL A 41 -13.55 10.81 -14.09
C VAL A 41 -14.71 9.82 -13.98
N SER A 42 -15.74 9.94 -14.83
CA SER A 42 -16.84 8.98 -14.91
C SER A 42 -16.40 7.56 -15.26
N GLU A 43 -15.25 7.37 -15.93
CA GLU A 43 -14.71 6.04 -16.23
C GLU A 43 -14.12 5.32 -15.00
N LEU A 44 -13.97 6.03 -13.87
CA LEU A 44 -13.51 5.46 -12.61
C LEU A 44 -14.66 4.99 -11.71
N VAL A 45 -15.91 5.33 -12.05
CA VAL A 45 -17.08 4.94 -11.26
C VAL A 45 -17.21 3.42 -11.21
N GLY A 46 -17.40 2.88 -10.00
CA GLY A 46 -17.47 1.44 -9.76
C GLY A 46 -16.12 0.74 -9.62
N LYS A 47 -14.99 1.46 -9.76
CA LYS A 47 -13.65 0.93 -9.50
C LYS A 47 -13.20 1.27 -8.08
N THR A 48 -12.30 0.46 -7.53
CA THR A 48 -11.50 0.89 -6.38
C THR A 48 -10.51 1.95 -6.85
N VAL A 49 -10.55 3.14 -6.26
CA VAL A 49 -9.69 4.28 -6.65
C VAL A 49 -8.71 4.59 -5.52
N CYS A 50 -7.41 4.52 -5.80
CA CYS A 50 -6.38 4.88 -4.83
C CYS A 50 -5.80 6.27 -5.15
N LEU A 51 -5.94 7.22 -4.22
CA LEU A 51 -5.33 8.55 -4.32
C LEU A 51 -3.91 8.51 -3.77
N TYR A 52 -2.92 8.63 -4.66
CA TYR A 52 -1.52 8.51 -4.30
C TYR A 52 -0.85 9.88 -4.18
N PHE A 53 -0.65 10.34 -2.95
CA PHE A 53 0.04 11.59 -2.64
C PHE A 53 1.55 11.33 -2.58
N SER A 54 2.30 11.93 -3.50
CA SER A 54 3.74 11.68 -3.63
C SER A 54 4.46 12.83 -4.34
N ALA A 55 5.79 12.80 -4.37
CA ALA A 55 6.62 13.76 -5.10
C ALA A 55 7.99 13.19 -5.48
N HIS A 56 8.57 13.72 -6.56
CA HIS A 56 9.87 13.32 -7.07
C HIS A 56 11.00 13.54 -6.07
N TRP A 57 10.97 14.68 -5.36
CA TRP A 57 12.00 15.08 -4.39
C TRP A 57 11.99 14.24 -3.10
N CYS A 58 10.92 13.48 -2.85
CA CYS A 58 10.71 12.71 -1.63
C CYS A 58 11.43 11.36 -1.70
N ARG A 59 12.44 11.16 -0.83
CA ARG A 59 13.24 9.91 -0.82
C ARG A 59 12.42 8.65 -0.47
N PRO A 60 11.57 8.63 0.57
CA PRO A 60 10.74 7.46 0.85
C PRO A 60 9.78 7.14 -0.30
N CYS A 61 9.25 8.17 -0.96
CA CYS A 61 8.35 8.03 -2.10
C CYS A 61 8.98 7.23 -3.24
N ARG A 62 10.24 7.52 -3.59
CA ARG A 62 10.98 6.77 -4.63
C ARG A 62 11.22 5.30 -4.28
N GLY A 63 11.16 4.92 -3.00
CA GLY A 63 11.19 3.52 -2.57
C GLY A 63 9.83 2.84 -2.68
N VAL A 64 8.73 3.58 -2.47
CA VAL A 64 7.36 3.05 -2.50
C VAL A 64 6.82 2.89 -3.92
N THR A 65 7.13 3.81 -4.84
CA THR A 65 6.58 3.78 -6.21
C THR A 65 6.86 2.48 -6.97
N PRO A 66 8.07 1.90 -6.94
CA PRO A 66 8.33 0.64 -7.64
C PRO A 66 7.46 -0.52 -7.14
N GLU A 67 7.25 -0.63 -5.83
CA GLU A 67 6.37 -1.64 -5.22
C GLU A 67 4.91 -1.40 -5.61
N LEU A 68 4.47 -0.13 -5.61
CA LEU A 68 3.13 0.23 -6.02
C LEU A 68 2.88 -0.07 -7.51
N ILE A 69 3.88 0.10 -8.37
CA ILE A 69 3.83 -0.29 -9.79
C ILE A 69 3.66 -1.81 -9.92
N GLN A 70 4.43 -2.61 -9.16
CA GLN A 70 4.29 -4.06 -9.17
C GLN A 70 2.91 -4.51 -8.71
N PHE A 71 2.42 -3.94 -7.61
CA PHE A 71 1.08 -4.18 -7.08
C PHE A 71 0.00 -3.87 -8.13
N TYR A 72 0.06 -2.69 -8.73
CA TYR A 72 -0.90 -2.24 -9.74
C TYR A 72 -0.91 -3.15 -10.98
N ASN A 73 0.26 -3.46 -11.52
CA ASN A 73 0.39 -4.32 -12.70
C ASN A 73 -0.15 -5.73 -12.45
N GLU A 74 0.09 -6.28 -11.26
CA GLU A 74 -0.42 -7.60 -10.89
C GLU A 74 -1.96 -7.60 -10.77
N LEU A 75 -2.58 -6.57 -10.20
CA LEU A 75 -4.04 -6.46 -10.15
C LEU A 75 -4.65 -6.25 -11.54
N LYS A 76 -4.04 -5.41 -12.40
CA LYS A 76 -4.47 -5.28 -13.80
C LYS A 76 -4.38 -6.61 -14.55
N ARG A 77 -3.33 -7.41 -14.32
CA ARG A 77 -3.16 -8.75 -14.91
C ARG A 77 -4.25 -9.73 -14.45
N ARG A 78 -4.74 -9.59 -13.22
CA ARG A 78 -5.86 -10.38 -12.68
C ARG A 78 -7.23 -9.91 -13.20
N GLY A 79 -7.29 -8.78 -13.90
CA GLY A 79 -8.54 -8.18 -14.37
C GLY A 79 -9.33 -7.48 -13.27
N GLU A 80 -8.66 -7.06 -12.19
CA GLU A 80 -9.31 -6.36 -11.08
C GLU A 80 -9.59 -4.90 -11.42
N GLU A 81 -10.76 -4.42 -11.00
CA GLU A 81 -11.23 -3.06 -11.24
C GLU A 81 -10.63 -2.08 -10.21
N LEU A 82 -9.35 -1.75 -10.39
CA LEU A 82 -8.61 -0.79 -9.58
C LEU A 82 -7.94 0.28 -10.46
N GLU A 83 -7.94 1.53 -10.01
CA GLU A 83 -7.18 2.62 -10.63
C GLU A 83 -6.43 3.44 -9.59
N ILE A 84 -5.26 3.97 -9.96
CA ILE A 84 -4.47 4.86 -9.11
C ILE A 84 -4.49 6.26 -9.71
N VAL A 85 -4.69 7.27 -8.86
CA VAL A 85 -4.64 8.68 -9.25
C VAL A 85 -3.51 9.35 -8.48
N PHE A 86 -2.45 9.72 -9.19
CA PHE A 86 -1.32 10.46 -8.66
C PHE A 86 -1.72 11.91 -8.34
N ILE A 87 -1.55 12.29 -7.08
CA ILE A 87 -1.76 13.63 -6.55
C ILE A 87 -0.38 14.20 -6.21
N SER A 88 0.19 14.94 -7.16
CA SER A 88 1.55 15.42 -7.02
C SER A 88 1.71 16.50 -5.95
N ARG A 89 2.81 16.37 -5.20
CA ARG A 89 3.35 17.35 -4.25
C ARG A 89 4.67 17.96 -4.78
N ASP A 90 4.94 17.81 -6.07
CA ASP A 90 6.08 18.45 -6.73
C ASP A 90 5.90 19.97 -6.78
N ARG A 91 7.03 20.67 -6.84
CA ARG A 91 7.07 22.14 -6.76
C ARG A 91 7.09 22.80 -8.13
N ASP A 92 7.39 22.02 -9.15
CA ASP A 92 7.53 22.43 -10.54
C ASP A 92 7.05 21.31 -11.47
N GLU A 93 6.62 21.71 -12.66
CA GLU A 93 6.04 20.80 -13.63
C GLU A 93 7.06 19.84 -14.23
N ALA A 94 8.33 20.25 -14.35
CA ALA A 94 9.38 19.37 -14.88
C ALA A 94 9.59 18.15 -13.97
N SER A 95 9.69 18.36 -12.66
CA SER A 95 9.79 17.29 -11.67
C SER A 95 8.55 16.39 -11.66
N PHE A 96 7.35 16.97 -11.82
CA PHE A 96 6.11 16.21 -11.97
C PHE A 96 6.16 15.28 -13.18
N GLN A 97 6.49 15.80 -14.36
CA GLN A 97 6.52 15.04 -15.60
C GLN A 97 7.59 13.93 -15.58
N GLU A 98 8.78 14.23 -15.04
CA GLU A 98 9.86 13.24 -14.91
C GLU A 98 9.41 12.05 -14.07
N TYR A 99 8.79 12.31 -12.92
CA TYR A 99 8.39 11.25 -12.00
C TYR A 99 7.14 10.49 -12.49
N PHE A 100 6.12 11.23 -12.94
CA PHE A 100 4.88 10.66 -13.46
C PHE A 100 5.10 9.86 -14.76
N GLY A 101 6.10 10.21 -15.57
CA GLY A 101 6.44 9.50 -16.81
C GLY A 101 6.69 8.00 -16.62
N SER A 102 7.11 7.57 -15.43
CA SER A 102 7.34 6.16 -15.10
C SER A 102 6.10 5.41 -14.57
N MET A 103 5.01 6.13 -14.27
CA MET A 103 3.84 5.58 -13.59
C MET A 103 2.77 5.11 -14.59
N PRO A 104 2.24 3.87 -14.47
CA PRO A 104 1.30 3.29 -15.44
C PRO A 104 -0.18 3.66 -15.18
N TRP A 105 -0.43 4.69 -14.38
CA TRP A 105 -1.75 5.07 -13.88
C TRP A 105 -2.06 6.54 -14.20
N LEU A 106 -3.14 7.08 -13.63
CA LEU A 106 -3.63 8.42 -13.91
C LEU A 106 -3.03 9.46 -12.95
N ALA A 107 -3.12 10.74 -13.29
CA ALA A 107 -2.79 11.85 -12.41
C ALA A 107 -3.82 12.98 -12.51
N LEU A 108 -3.90 13.78 -11.45
CA LEU A 108 -4.41 15.14 -11.60
C LEU A 108 -3.41 15.97 -12.40
N PRO A 109 -3.86 16.88 -13.28
CA PRO A 109 -2.98 17.85 -13.93
C PRO A 109 -2.15 18.62 -12.91
N PHE A 110 -0.90 18.93 -13.27
CA PHE A 110 -0.02 19.70 -12.38
C PHE A 110 -0.61 21.08 -12.06
N GLY A 111 -0.55 21.48 -10.80
CA GLY A 111 -1.08 22.76 -10.34
C GLY A 111 -2.60 22.81 -10.12
N ASP A 112 -3.32 21.70 -10.36
CA ASP A 112 -4.75 21.62 -10.10
C ASP A 112 -5.07 21.84 -8.59
N LYS A 113 -6.06 22.70 -8.32
CA LYS A 113 -6.47 23.06 -6.95
C LYS A 113 -7.06 21.86 -6.21
N THR A 114 -7.71 20.93 -6.91
CA THR A 114 -8.29 19.70 -6.34
C THR A 114 -7.24 18.92 -5.55
N GLY A 115 -5.98 18.88 -5.98
CA GLY A 115 -4.93 18.21 -5.21
C GLY A 115 -4.69 18.81 -3.81
N LYS A 116 -4.79 20.14 -3.69
CA LYS A 116 -4.70 20.84 -2.38
C LYS A 116 -5.94 20.62 -1.54
N ASP A 117 -7.11 20.55 -2.16
CA ASP A 117 -8.39 20.32 -1.48
C ASP A 117 -8.45 18.92 -0.90
N LEU A 118 -8.04 17.91 -1.68
CA LEU A 118 -7.89 16.54 -1.23
C LEU A 118 -6.86 16.41 -0.10
N SER A 119 -5.72 17.09 -0.21
CA SER A 119 -4.71 17.11 0.87
C SER A 119 -5.29 17.63 2.18
N ARG A 120 -6.15 18.65 2.12
CA ARG A 120 -6.82 19.21 3.31
C ARG A 120 -7.92 18.28 3.83
N TYR A 121 -8.74 17.74 2.93
CA TYR A 121 -9.86 16.86 3.27
C TYR A 121 -9.39 15.59 3.98
N PHE A 122 -8.35 14.94 3.46
CA PHE A 122 -7.76 13.73 4.06
C PHE A 122 -6.67 14.02 5.10
N GLN A 123 -6.45 15.28 5.46
CA GLN A 123 -5.45 15.68 6.47
C GLN A 123 -4.06 15.12 6.17
N ILE A 124 -3.62 15.23 4.92
CA ILE A 124 -2.33 14.67 4.47
C ILE A 124 -1.17 15.51 5.02
N GLU A 125 -0.53 15.03 6.08
CA GLU A 125 0.61 15.68 6.72
C GLU A 125 1.96 15.29 6.11
N GLY A 126 2.06 14.08 5.55
CA GLY A 126 3.29 13.50 5.02
C GLY A 126 3.09 12.85 3.65
N ILE A 127 4.20 12.50 3.01
CA ILE A 127 4.23 11.66 1.80
C ILE A 127 5.34 10.62 1.94
N PRO A 128 5.19 9.41 1.35
CA PRO A 128 4.06 8.98 0.52
C PRO A 128 2.82 8.62 1.36
N THR A 129 1.63 8.91 0.82
CA THR A 129 0.34 8.48 1.38
C THR A 129 -0.56 7.94 0.29
N LEU A 130 -1.31 6.88 0.57
CA LEU A 130 -2.25 6.26 -0.36
C LEU A 130 -3.60 6.11 0.32
N ILE A 131 -4.58 6.89 -0.12
CA ILE A 131 -5.96 6.78 0.35
C ILE A 131 -6.72 5.85 -0.59
N VAL A 132 -7.37 4.83 -0.05
CA VAL A 132 -8.13 3.84 -0.82
C VAL A 132 -9.61 4.17 -0.74
N LEU A 133 -10.22 4.44 -1.89
CA LEU A 133 -11.66 4.64 -2.04
C LEU A 133 -12.27 3.39 -2.68
N GLY A 134 -13.39 2.93 -2.13
CA GLY A 134 -14.15 1.82 -2.68
C GLY A 134 -14.92 2.21 -3.94
N PRO A 135 -15.54 1.22 -4.62
CA PRO A 135 -16.40 1.42 -5.79
C PRO A 135 -17.54 2.43 -5.59
N ASP A 136 -17.98 2.63 -4.35
CA ASP A 136 -19.02 3.59 -3.96
C ASP A 136 -18.49 5.00 -3.67
N GLY A 137 -17.18 5.23 -3.88
CA GLY A 137 -16.51 6.50 -3.63
C GLY A 137 -16.22 6.78 -2.15
N LYS A 138 -16.51 5.85 -1.23
CA LYS A 138 -16.21 6.02 0.20
C LYS A 138 -14.81 5.53 0.55
N THR A 139 -14.21 6.14 1.55
CA THR A 139 -12.90 5.72 2.06
C THR A 139 -12.98 4.34 2.69
N LEU A 140 -12.17 3.41 2.17
CA LEU A 140 -11.94 2.10 2.76
C LEU A 140 -10.74 2.12 3.73
N GLN A 141 -9.62 2.71 3.31
CA GLN A 141 -8.37 2.73 4.07
C GLN A 141 -7.63 4.06 3.89
N THR A 142 -6.93 4.50 4.93
CA THR A 142 -6.08 5.71 4.92
C THR A 142 -4.58 5.38 4.93
N GLU A 143 -4.22 4.16 5.31
CA GLU A 143 -2.85 3.63 5.42
C GLU A 143 -2.53 2.66 4.25
N GLY A 144 -2.94 3.02 3.04
CA GLY A 144 -2.83 2.12 1.88
C GLY A 144 -1.39 1.76 1.52
N VAL A 145 -0.42 2.64 1.80
CA VAL A 145 1.01 2.36 1.56
C VAL A 145 1.47 1.23 2.48
N GLU A 146 1.22 1.37 3.78
CA GLU A 146 1.61 0.42 4.81
C GLU A 146 1.00 -0.96 4.53
N LEU A 147 -0.30 -1.00 4.23
CA LEU A 147 -1.01 -2.23 3.95
C LEU A 147 -0.48 -2.96 2.71
N ILE A 148 -0.14 -2.23 1.64
CA ILE A 148 0.47 -2.83 0.44
C ILE A 148 1.89 -3.34 0.74
N MET A 149 2.67 -2.61 1.53
CA MET A 149 4.03 -3.05 1.89
C MET A 149 4.02 -4.30 2.77
N GLU A 150 3.03 -4.42 3.67
CA GLU A 150 2.91 -5.56 4.58
C GLU A 150 2.32 -6.80 3.90
N HIS A 151 1.26 -6.62 3.10
CA HIS A 151 0.44 -7.73 2.60
C HIS A 151 0.50 -7.92 1.07
N GLY A 152 1.13 -7.01 0.34
CA GLY A 152 1.18 -7.03 -1.12
C GLY A 152 -0.22 -7.07 -1.73
N VAL A 153 -0.38 -7.80 -2.83
CA VAL A 153 -1.67 -7.94 -3.54
C VAL A 153 -2.75 -8.68 -2.76
N SER A 154 -2.40 -9.33 -1.64
CA SER A 154 -3.38 -10.09 -0.85
C SER A 154 -4.35 -9.20 -0.07
N ILE A 155 -4.03 -7.91 0.10
CA ILE A 155 -4.91 -6.94 0.76
C ILE A 155 -6.12 -6.55 -0.07
N TYR A 156 -6.05 -6.66 -1.40
CA TYR A 156 -7.20 -6.37 -2.27
C TYR A 156 -8.38 -7.29 -1.87
N PRO A 157 -9.62 -6.77 -1.73
CA PRO A 157 -10.13 -5.46 -2.15
C PRO A 157 -10.08 -4.33 -1.09
N PHE A 158 -9.19 -4.39 -0.10
CA PHE A 158 -9.04 -3.40 0.98
C PHE A 158 -10.25 -3.25 1.91
N THR A 159 -11.18 -4.21 1.88
CA THR A 159 -12.31 -4.23 2.82
C THR A 159 -11.82 -4.53 4.24
N LYS A 160 -12.61 -4.11 5.23
CA LYS A 160 -12.31 -4.37 6.63
C LYS A 160 -12.26 -5.87 6.91
N GLU A 161 -13.20 -6.62 6.34
CA GLU A 161 -13.27 -8.07 6.48
C GLU A 161 -11.98 -8.73 5.96
N ARG A 162 -11.47 -8.26 4.82
CA ARG A 162 -10.24 -8.78 4.24
C ARG A 162 -9.02 -8.49 5.12
N LEU A 163 -8.96 -7.30 5.70
CA LEU A 163 -7.89 -6.93 6.62
C LEU A 163 -7.94 -7.76 7.91
N ASP A 164 -9.13 -7.98 8.46
CA ASP A 164 -9.32 -8.79 9.66
C ASP A 164 -8.93 -10.25 9.42
N GLU A 165 -9.22 -10.81 8.25
CA GLU A 165 -8.76 -12.14 7.82
C GLU A 165 -7.22 -12.24 7.78
N LEU A 166 -6.55 -11.26 7.16
CA LEU A 166 -5.09 -11.24 7.06
C LEU A 166 -4.43 -11.14 8.44
N LYS A 167 -4.97 -10.29 9.31
CA LYS A 167 -4.50 -10.17 10.70
C LYS A 167 -4.66 -11.48 11.46
N ALA A 168 -5.82 -12.13 11.35
CA ALA A 168 -6.05 -13.42 11.99
C ALA A 168 -5.10 -14.51 11.46
N GLN A 169 -4.81 -14.51 10.15
CA GLN A 169 -3.82 -15.41 9.56
C GLN A 169 -2.40 -15.14 10.08
N ASP A 170 -2.01 -13.88 10.20
CA ASP A 170 -0.71 -13.50 10.76
C ASP A 170 -0.57 -13.85 12.24
N GLU A 171 -1.63 -13.64 13.03
CA GLU A 171 -1.67 -14.06 14.43
C GLU A 171 -1.60 -15.58 14.57
N ALA A 172 -2.37 -16.32 13.78
CA ALA A 172 -2.32 -17.77 13.76
C ALA A 172 -0.93 -18.28 13.35
N ARG A 173 -0.32 -17.66 12.33
CA ARG A 173 1.05 -17.96 11.89
C ARG A 173 2.05 -17.71 13.01
N ARG A 174 1.98 -16.57 13.70
CA ARG A 174 2.85 -16.24 14.84
C ARG A 174 2.64 -17.19 16.02
N ALA A 175 1.39 -17.57 16.31
CA ALA A 175 1.07 -18.50 17.39
C ALA A 175 1.51 -19.93 17.09
N ALA A 176 1.53 -20.34 15.82
CA ALA A 176 1.98 -21.65 15.38
C ALA A 176 3.51 -21.76 15.21
N GLN A 177 4.26 -20.65 15.31
CA GLN A 177 5.72 -20.69 15.24
C GLN A 177 6.29 -21.51 16.40
N THR A 178 7.16 -22.45 16.05
CA THR A 178 7.98 -23.21 16.99
C THR A 178 9.43 -22.76 16.87
N LEU A 179 10.23 -22.98 17.91
CA LEU A 179 11.67 -22.71 17.86
C LEU A 179 12.27 -23.45 16.66
N GLU A 180 11.92 -24.72 16.50
CA GLU A 180 12.34 -25.56 15.39
C GLU A 180 12.01 -24.88 14.06
N SER A 181 10.75 -24.50 13.81
CA SER A 181 10.36 -23.83 12.55
C SER A 181 11.08 -22.50 12.26
N LEU A 182 11.61 -21.83 13.30
CA LEU A 182 12.27 -20.54 13.17
C LEU A 182 13.77 -20.64 12.89
N ILE A 183 14.45 -21.63 13.46
CA ILE A 183 15.92 -21.71 13.40
C ILE A 183 16.46 -22.95 12.66
N THR A 184 15.60 -23.89 12.29
CA THR A 184 15.98 -25.03 11.44
C THR A 184 15.64 -24.79 9.96
N SER A 185 16.30 -25.52 9.07
CA SER A 185 15.99 -25.67 7.66
C SER A 185 16.20 -27.14 7.25
N GLU A 186 15.87 -27.51 6.02
CA GLU A 186 16.11 -28.88 5.51
C GLU A 186 17.58 -29.32 5.65
N GLU A 187 18.51 -28.36 5.63
CA GLU A 187 19.96 -28.62 5.67
C GLU A 187 20.61 -28.30 7.03
N ARG A 188 19.87 -27.73 8.00
CA ARG A 188 20.44 -27.29 9.28
C ARG A 188 19.47 -27.45 10.44
N ASP A 189 19.87 -28.23 11.43
CA ASP A 189 19.15 -28.51 12.67
C ASP A 189 19.93 -28.12 13.94
N PHE A 190 20.98 -27.30 13.81
CA PHE A 190 21.84 -26.86 14.91
C PHE A 190 22.08 -25.34 14.89
N VAL A 191 22.41 -24.79 16.07
CA VAL A 191 22.99 -23.44 16.24
C VAL A 191 24.48 -23.53 16.54
N ILE A 192 25.21 -22.43 16.33
CA ILE A 192 26.67 -22.37 16.49
C ILE A 192 27.00 -21.65 17.80
N THR A 193 28.01 -22.13 18.52
CA THR A 193 28.56 -21.50 19.72
C THR A 193 29.77 -20.63 19.40
N HIS A 194 30.16 -19.74 20.32
CA HIS A 194 31.28 -18.80 20.11
C HIS A 194 32.63 -19.48 19.80
N ASP A 195 32.82 -20.70 20.28
CA ASP A 195 33.98 -21.57 20.06
C ASP A 195 33.83 -22.45 18.81
N SER A 196 32.91 -22.10 17.91
CA SER A 196 32.61 -22.83 16.67
C SER A 196 32.04 -24.25 16.87
N GLY A 197 31.62 -24.57 18.09
CA GLY A 197 30.83 -25.77 18.38
C GLY A 197 29.43 -25.70 17.77
N ARG A 198 28.74 -26.85 17.76
CA ARG A 198 27.37 -26.99 17.26
C ARG A 198 26.49 -27.52 18.38
N VAL A 199 25.34 -26.89 18.58
CA VAL A 199 24.31 -27.32 19.53
C VAL A 199 23.05 -27.67 18.75
N PRO A 200 22.60 -28.93 18.75
CA PRO A 200 21.33 -29.32 18.15
C PRO A 200 20.17 -28.49 18.69
N VAL A 201 19.25 -28.08 17.81
CA VAL A 201 18.09 -27.26 18.22
C VAL A 201 17.19 -27.99 19.21
N SER A 202 17.14 -29.33 19.16
CA SER A 202 16.43 -30.16 20.14
C SER A 202 16.94 -29.98 21.58
N GLU A 203 18.18 -29.54 21.78
CA GLU A 203 18.73 -29.25 23.12
C GLU A 203 18.26 -27.89 23.67
N LEU A 204 17.61 -27.08 22.84
CA LEU A 204 17.03 -25.80 23.23
C LEU A 204 15.56 -25.93 23.65
N THR A 205 14.91 -27.06 23.35
CA THR A 205 13.54 -27.32 23.75
C THR A 205 13.39 -27.23 25.28
N GLY A 206 12.43 -26.44 25.75
CA GLY A 206 12.19 -26.18 27.17
C GLY A 206 13.07 -25.11 27.82
N LYS A 207 14.03 -24.52 27.09
CA LYS A 207 14.80 -23.37 27.55
C LYS A 207 14.12 -22.06 27.12
N THR A 208 14.29 -21.00 27.92
CA THR A 208 13.98 -19.64 27.46
C THR A 208 15.05 -19.22 26.45
N VAL A 209 14.67 -19.10 25.19
CA VAL A 209 15.57 -18.70 24.09
C VAL A 209 15.26 -17.27 23.68
N GLY A 210 16.28 -16.40 23.72
CA GLY A 210 16.20 -15.04 23.18
C GLY A 210 16.79 -14.98 21.77
N LEU A 211 16.03 -14.44 20.81
CA LEU A 211 16.55 -14.12 19.48
C LEU A 211 17.05 -12.67 19.46
N TYR A 212 18.36 -12.50 19.29
CA TYR A 212 18.99 -11.18 19.22
C TYR A 212 19.55 -10.90 17.82
N PHE A 213 18.88 -10.00 17.10
CA PHE A 213 19.30 -9.57 15.77
C PHE A 213 20.24 -8.38 15.90
N SER A 214 21.49 -8.55 15.47
CA SER A 214 22.51 -7.50 15.55
C SER A 214 23.43 -7.52 14.35
N ALA A 215 24.07 -6.39 14.11
CA ALA A 215 25.14 -6.29 13.11
C ALA A 215 26.26 -5.40 13.64
N HIS A 216 27.49 -5.72 13.27
CA HIS A 216 28.65 -4.93 13.72
C HIS A 216 28.56 -3.45 13.31
N TRP A 217 27.95 -3.19 12.15
CA TRP A 217 27.77 -1.84 11.63
C TRP A 217 26.67 -1.04 12.33
N CYS A 218 25.83 -1.66 13.16
CA CYS A 218 24.74 -1.02 13.91
C CYS A 218 25.25 -0.42 15.24
N PRO A 219 25.32 0.92 15.40
CA PRO A 219 25.86 1.54 16.61
C PRO A 219 25.06 1.23 17.89
N PRO A 220 23.70 1.23 17.90
CA PRO A 220 22.93 0.79 19.07
C PRO A 220 23.25 -0.66 19.46
N CYS A 221 23.36 -1.54 18.47
CA CYS A 221 23.68 -2.95 18.69
C CYS A 221 25.07 -3.11 19.34
N ARG A 222 26.10 -2.39 18.86
CA ARG A 222 27.43 -2.39 19.47
C ARG A 222 27.44 -1.93 20.93
N ARG A 223 26.53 -1.04 21.32
CA ARG A 223 26.39 -0.59 22.71
C ARG A 223 25.68 -1.64 23.58
N PHE A 224 24.72 -2.37 23.02
CA PHE A 224 23.91 -3.34 23.76
C PHE A 224 24.55 -4.72 23.85
N THR A 225 25.22 -5.21 22.80
CA THR A 225 25.81 -6.56 22.78
C THR A 225 26.71 -6.89 23.99
N PRO A 226 27.57 -5.97 24.49
CA PRO A 226 28.37 -6.24 25.70
C PRO A 226 27.55 -6.45 26.98
N MET A 227 26.28 -6.03 27.03
CA MET A 227 25.39 -6.23 28.18
C MET A 227 24.78 -7.65 28.22
N LEU A 228 24.94 -8.43 27.15
CA LEU A 228 24.43 -9.80 27.01
C LEU A 228 25.45 -10.88 27.41
N ALA A 229 26.68 -10.48 27.73
CA ALA A 229 27.80 -11.36 28.07
C ALA A 229 27.83 -11.72 29.57
#